data_AF-A0A0F4UYZ5-F1
#
_entry.id   AF-A0A0F4UYZ5-F1
#
_cell.length_a   1.000
_cell.length_b   1.000
_cell.length_c   1.000
_cell.angle_alpha   90.00
_cell.angle_beta   90.00
_cell.angle_gamma   90.00
#
_symmetry.space_group_name_H-M   'P 1'
#
loop_
_entity.id
_entity.type
_entity.pdbx_description
1 polymer ?
#
loop_
_entity_poly.entity_id
_entity_poly.type
_entity_poly.pdbx_seq_one_letter_code
_entity_poly.pdbx_strand_id
1 'polypeptide(L)' 'MEDELTIEIDGVQYTALYSVFGDTLTVSLPDESQRYTELRGLNPISAARVHLRAYVGGVTKQKKQEV' A
#
# COMPACT_ATOMS: atom_id res chain seq x y z
N MET A 1 -15.38 -4.93 1.63
CA MET A 1 -14.66 -5.57 2.76
C MET A 1 -13.42 -4.73 2.96
N GLU A 2 -13.23 -4.23 4.17
CA GLU A 2 -12.06 -3.43 4.54
C GLU A 2 -11.12 -4.37 5.29
N ASP A 3 -9.90 -4.48 4.81
CA ASP A 3 -8.88 -5.37 5.33
C ASP A 3 -7.60 -4.57 5.58
N GLU A 4 -6.86 -4.95 6.61
CA GLU A 4 -5.55 -4.39 6.89
C GLU A 4 -4.44 -5.30 6.37
N LEU A 5 -3.39 -4.68 5.81
CA LEU A 5 -2.23 -5.34 5.28
C LEU A 5 -1.00 -4.79 5.99
N THR A 6 -0.32 -5.67 6.73
CA THR A 6 0.98 -5.36 7.34
C THR A 6 2.08 -6.00 6.50
N ILE A 7 3.07 -5.20 6.11
CA ILE A 7 4.30 -5.70 5.47
C ILE A 7 5.52 -5.19 6.21
N GLU A 8 6.55 -6.03 6.29
CA GLU A 8 7.85 -5.65 6.82
C GLU A 8 8.79 -5.34 5.66
N ILE A 9 9.37 -4.15 5.65
CA ILE A 9 10.37 -3.72 4.66
C ILE A 9 11.48 -3.00 5.40
N ASP A 10 12.72 -3.42 5.17
CA ASP A 10 13.91 -2.82 5.80
C ASP A 10 13.87 -2.88 7.35
N GLY A 11 13.20 -3.89 7.91
CA GLY A 11 13.00 -4.05 9.36
C GLY A 11 11.94 -3.10 9.95
N VAL A 12 11.25 -2.31 9.12
CA VAL A 12 10.14 -1.45 9.54
C VAL A 12 8.82 -2.09 9.12
N GLN A 13 7.91 -2.24 10.08
CA GLN A 13 6.56 -2.72 9.82
C GLN A 13 5.68 -1.56 9.36
N TYR A 14 5.10 -1.72 8.18
CA TYR A 14 4.16 -0.78 7.60
C TYR A 14 2.80 -1.44 7.49
N THR A 15 1.83 -0.85 8.15
CA THR A 15 0.43 -1.24 8.05
C THR A 15 -0.31 -0.27 7.15
N ALA A 16 -1.08 -0.79 6.21
CA ALA A 16 -2.01 -0.01 5.39
C ALA A 16 -3.35 -0.71 5.33
N LEU A 17 -4.40 0.10 5.17
CA LEU A 17 -5.75 -0.38 5.01
C LEU A 17 -6.05 -0.47 3.51
N TYR A 18 -6.69 -1.53 3.08
CA TYR A 18 -7.21 -1.63 1.72
C TYR A 18 -8.68 -2.05 1.73
N SER A 19 -9.43 -1.54 0.77
CA SER A 19 -10.86 -1.80 0.64
C SER A 19 -11.19 -2.05 -0.82
N VAL A 20 -11.99 -3.08 -1.07
CA VAL A 20 -12.41 -3.46 -2.40
C VAL A 20 -13.88 -3.11 -2.58
N PHE A 21 -14.15 -2.25 -3.55
CA PHE A 21 -15.48 -1.84 -3.97
C PHE A 21 -15.70 -2.25 -5.43
N GLY A 22 -16.40 -3.37 -5.62
CA GLY A 22 -16.63 -3.93 -6.95
C GLY A 22 -15.31 -4.42 -7.57
N ASP A 23 -14.87 -3.74 -8.64
CA ASP A 23 -13.58 -4.00 -9.31
C ASP A 23 -12.49 -3.00 -8.89
N THR A 24 -12.79 -2.05 -8.00
CA THR A 24 -11.84 -1.01 -7.58
C THR A 24 -11.27 -1.33 -6.20
N LEU A 25 -9.95 -1.42 -6.13
CA LEU A 25 -9.15 -1.48 -4.92
C LEU A 25 -8.74 -0.07 -4.49
N THR A 26 -9.08 0.29 -3.26
CA THR A 26 -8.64 1.50 -2.57
C THR A 26 -7.62 1.11 -1.51
N VAL A 27 -6.44 1.72 -1.50
CA VAL A 27 -5.38 1.48 -0.52
C VAL A 27 -5.07 2.78 0.20
N SER A 28 -5.31 2.82 1.50
CA SER A 28 -4.96 3.92 2.40
C SER A 28 -3.55 3.68 2.96
N LEU A 29 -2.60 4.47 2.48
CA LEU A 29 -1.21 4.44 2.91
C LEU A 29 -1.07 5.09 4.31
N PRO A 30 -0.01 4.76 5.06
CA PRO A 30 0.25 5.37 6.37
C PRO A 30 0.63 6.86 6.30
N ASP A 31 0.80 7.43 5.10
CA ASP A 31 0.98 8.87 4.85
C ASP A 31 -0.33 9.67 4.83
N GLU A 32 -1.45 9.03 5.16
CA GLU A 32 -2.82 9.53 4.88
C GLU A 32 -3.18 9.61 3.38
N SER A 33 -2.24 9.32 2.49
CA SER A 33 -2.48 9.24 1.04
C SER A 33 -3.30 8.00 0.65
N GLN A 34 -4.27 8.16 -0.25
CA GLN A 34 -5.07 7.06 -0.80
C GLN A 34 -4.68 6.76 -2.25
N ARG A 35 -4.66 5.47 -2.60
CA ARG A 35 -4.39 4.98 -3.95
C ARG A 35 -5.53 4.13 -4.45
N TYR A 36 -5.93 4.34 -5.70
CA TYR A 36 -7.00 3.58 -6.34
C TYR A 36 -6.43 2.74 -7.49
N THR A 37 -6.92 1.53 -7.63
CA THR A 37 -6.51 0.59 -8.68
C THR A 37 -7.68 -0.27 -9.09
N GLU A 38 -7.93 -0.35 -10.38
CA GLU A 38 -8.89 -1.31 -10.92
C GLU A 38 -8.22 -2.69 -10.96
N LEU A 39 -8.87 -3.69 -10.36
CA LEU A 39 -8.36 -5.04 -10.27
C LEU A 39 -8.43 -5.73 -11.64
N ARG A 40 -9.49 -5.52 -12.41
CA ARG A 40 -9.69 -6.13 -13.74
C ARG A 40 -9.42 -7.64 -13.72
N GLY A 41 -9.85 -8.32 -12.64
CA GLY A 41 -9.57 -9.74 -12.39
C GLY A 41 -8.27 -10.07 -11.62
N LEU A 42 -7.54 -9.06 -11.14
CA LEU A 42 -6.38 -9.23 -10.25
C LEU A 42 -6.80 -9.42 -8.79
N ASN A 43 -5.96 -10.10 -8.03
CA ASN A 43 -6.20 -10.27 -6.59
C ASN A 43 -5.97 -8.95 -5.84
N PRO A 44 -6.94 -8.48 -5.06
CA PRO A 44 -6.83 -7.22 -4.33
C PRO A 44 -5.67 -7.19 -3.34
N ILE A 45 -5.47 -8.30 -2.64
CA ILE A 45 -4.38 -8.47 -1.67
C ILE A 45 -3.03 -8.28 -2.36
N SER A 46 -2.82 -8.92 -3.52
CA SER A 46 -1.57 -8.82 -4.26
C SER A 46 -1.33 -7.40 -4.78
N ALA A 47 -2.36 -6.77 -5.33
CA ALA A 47 -2.26 -5.39 -5.82
C ALA A 47 -1.97 -4.41 -4.67
N ALA A 48 -2.67 -4.52 -3.54
CA ALA A 48 -2.44 -3.70 -2.34
C ALA A 48 -1.00 -3.85 -1.83
N ARG A 49 -0.48 -5.08 -1.81
CA ARG A 49 0.88 -5.37 -1.35
C ARG A 49 1.94 -4.77 -2.25
N VAL A 50 1.71 -4.75 -3.57
CA VAL A 50 2.60 -4.08 -4.52
C VAL A 50 2.60 -2.56 -4.30
N HIS A 51 1.44 -1.95 -4.12
CA HIS A 51 1.32 -0.51 -3.84
C HIS A 51 2.00 -0.12 -2.54
N LEU A 52 1.75 -0.86 -1.45
CA LEU A 52 2.37 -0.60 -0.16
C LEU A 52 3.89 -0.74 -0.23
N ARG A 53 4.39 -1.78 -0.92
CA ARG A 53 5.83 -1.97 -1.13
C ARG A 53 6.46 -0.86 -1.95
N ALA A 54 5.80 -0.40 -3.01
CA ALA A 54 6.27 0.70 -3.84
C ALA A 54 6.31 2.01 -3.05
N TYR A 55 5.28 2.29 -2.24
CA TYR A 55 5.22 3.43 -1.34
C TYR A 55 6.40 3.42 -0.36
N VAL A 56 6.60 2.32 0.38
CA VAL A 56 7.68 2.20 1.34
C VAL A 56 9.06 2.31 0.68
N GLY A 57 9.26 1.70 -0.50
CA GLY A 57 10.49 1.85 -1.27
C GLY A 57 10.76 3.30 -1.71
N GLY A 58 9.71 4.10 -1.91
CA GLY A 58 9.82 5.54 -2.19
C GLY A 58 10.07 6.38 -0.93
N VAL A 59 9.41 6.06 0.18
CA VAL A 59 9.55 6.76 1.48
C VAL A 59 10.95 6.58 2.06
N THR A 60 11.48 5.36 2.01
CA THR A 60 12.86 5.07 2.46
C THR A 60 13.90 5.84 1.66
N LYS A 61 13.61 6.19 0.39
CA LYS A 61 14.45 7.09 -0.43
C LYS A 61 14.33 8.56 -0.08
N GLN A 62 13.17 9.03 0.39
CA GLN A 62 12.97 10.43 0.79
C GLN A 62 13.60 10.73 2.16
N LYS A 63 13.43 9.84 3.14
CA LYS A 63 14.08 10.00 4.47
C LYS A 63 15.61 9.99 4.43
N LYS A 64 16.21 9.46 3.36
CA LYS A 64 17.67 9.40 3.19
C LYS A 64 18.27 10.67 2.54
N GLN A 65 17.44 11.65 2.14
CA GLN A 65 17.89 12.91 1.54
C GLN A 65 17.81 14.12 2.49
N GLU A 66 17.39 13.94 3.75
CA GLU A 66 17.44 14.97 4.79
C GLU A 66 18.62 14.79 5.78
N VAL A 67 19.75 14.25 5.31
CA VAL A 67 20.99 14.10 6.12
C VAL A 67 22.18 14.71 5.40
#